data_AF-A0A0R3L5D0-F1
#
_entry.id   AF-A0A0R3L5D0-F1
#
_cell.length_a   1.000
_cell.length_b   1.000
_cell.length_c   1.000
_cell.angle_alpha   90.00
_cell.angle_beta   90.00
_cell.angle_gamma   90.00
#
_symmetry.space_group_name_H-M   'P 1'
#
loop_
_entity.id
_entity.type
_entity.pdbx_description
1 polymer ?
#
loop_
_entity_poly.entity_id
_entity_poly.type
_entity_poly.pdbx_seq_one_letter_code
_entity_poly.pdbx_strand_id
1 'polypeptide(L)' 'MNPDLSAPLTHEEFVSLRDFAKGLMLHTIPAEHKDRLIQLGYIQELSGGRRLTNAGRLRIAEGK' A
#
# COMPACT_ATOMS: atom_id res chain seq x y z
N MET A 1 -18.89 -6.19 -2.45
CA MET A 1 -17.61 -6.66 -2.99
C MET A 1 -16.62 -6.66 -1.84
N ASN A 2 -16.23 -7.83 -1.34
CA ASN A 2 -15.09 -7.93 -0.42
C ASN A 2 -13.84 -7.88 -1.30
N PRO A 3 -12.97 -6.86 -1.21
CA PRO A 3 -11.69 -6.92 -1.90
C PRO A 3 -10.95 -8.13 -1.35
N ASP A 4 -10.46 -8.98 -2.23
CA ASP A 4 -9.72 -10.18 -1.87
C ASP A 4 -8.36 -9.74 -1.30
N LEU A 5 -8.32 -9.48 0.01
CA LEU A 5 -7.14 -9.02 0.76
C LEU A 5 -5.98 -10.05 0.71
N SER A 6 -6.22 -11.22 0.11
CA SER A 6 -5.28 -12.33 -0.03
C SER A 6 -4.46 -12.29 -1.32
N ALA A 7 -4.78 -11.39 -2.27
CA ALA A 7 -4.05 -11.30 -3.52
C ALA A 7 -2.58 -10.93 -3.24
N PRO A 8 -1.60 -11.75 -3.67
CA PRO A 8 -0.20 -11.46 -3.46
C PRO A 8 0.16 -10.16 -4.20
N LEU A 9 0.83 -9.26 -3.48
CA LEU A 9 1.43 -8.07 -4.08
C LEU A 9 2.54 -8.51 -5.03
N THR A 10 2.63 -7.84 -6.17
CA THR A 10 3.83 -7.90 -6.99
C THR A 10 5.01 -7.25 -6.26
N HIS A 11 6.24 -7.59 -6.66
CA HIS A 11 7.43 -7.02 -6.04
C HIS A 11 7.45 -5.48 -6.11
N GLU A 12 6.96 -4.90 -7.21
CA GLU A 12 6.93 -3.45 -7.40
C GLU A 12 5.88 -2.77 -6.51
N GLU A 13 4.70 -3.37 -6.35
CA GLU A 13 3.68 -2.88 -5.42
C GLU A 13 4.16 -2.98 -3.96
N PHE A 14 4.87 -4.05 -3.61
CA PHE A 14 5.49 -4.20 -2.30
C PHE A 14 6.57 -3.13 -2.05
N VAL A 15 7.46 -2.88 -3.02
CA VAL A 15 8.46 -1.82 -2.94
C VAL A 15 7.78 -0.46 -2.77
N SER A 16 6.72 -0.20 -3.55
CA SER A 16 5.91 1.03 -3.45
C SER A 16 5.31 1.20 -2.06
N LEU A 17 4.73 0.14 -1.49
CA LEU A 17 4.16 0.13 -0.14
C LEU A 17 5.22 0.39 0.94
N ARG A 18 6.39 -0.24 0.81
CA ARG A 18 7.53 -0.06 1.72
C ARG A 18 8.07 1.36 1.67
N ASP A 19 8.20 1.93 0.48
CA ASP A 19 8.75 3.28 0.31
C ASP A 19 7.74 4.35 0.74
N PHE A 20 6.44 4.08 0.58
CA PHE A 20 5.36 4.85 1.20
C PHE A 20 5.47 4.84 2.73
N ALA A 21 5.70 3.67 3.33
CA ALA A 21 5.84 3.54 4.78
C ALA A 21 7.07 4.27 5.34
N LYS A 22 8.14 4.38 4.54
CA LYS A 22 9.34 5.15 4.89
C LYS A 22 9.18 6.66 4.66
N GLY A 23 8.04 7.10 4.12
CA GLY A 23 7.81 8.51 3.78
C GLY A 23 8.66 9.01 2.61
N LEU A 24 9.32 8.11 1.87
CA LEU A 24 10.26 8.45 0.81
C LEU A 24 9.56 8.76 -0.52
N MET A 25 8.35 8.24 -0.74
CA MET A 25 7.67 8.31 -2.03
C MET A 25 6.19 8.69 -1.94
N LEU A 26 5.90 9.88 -1.40
CA LEU A 26 4.55 10.46 -1.51
C LEU A 26 4.18 10.88 -2.95
N HIS A 27 5.18 11.10 -3.83
CA HIS A 27 4.97 11.62 -5.19
C HIS A 27 5.28 10.65 -6.34
N THR A 28 5.91 9.51 -6.07
CA THR A 28 6.51 8.64 -7.10
C THR A 28 5.84 7.29 -7.27
N ILE A 29 4.83 6.95 -6.46
CA ILE A 29 4.10 5.69 -6.64
C ILE A 29 3.18 5.82 -7.86
N PRO A 30 3.28 4.91 -8.85
CA PRO A 30 2.34 4.87 -9.97
C PRO A 30 0.90 4.84 -9.49
N ALA A 31 0.01 5.57 -10.15
CA ALA A 31 -1.41 5.64 -9.77
C ALA A 31 -2.05 4.23 -9.68
N GLU A 32 -1.66 3.32 -10.56
CA GLU A 32 -2.13 1.94 -10.56
C GLU A 32 -1.74 1.17 -9.28
N HIS A 33 -0.47 1.24 -8.85
CA HIS A 33 -0.02 0.61 -7.61
C HIS A 33 -0.71 1.25 -6.40
N LYS A 34 -0.84 2.57 -6.41
CA LYS A 34 -1.50 3.32 -5.35
C LYS A 34 -2.97 2.89 -5.18
N ASP A 35 -3.72 2.86 -6.27
CA ASP A 35 -5.14 2.50 -6.25
C ASP A 35 -5.33 1.04 -5.83
N ARG A 36 -4.42 0.16 -6.24
CA ARG A 36 -4.41 -1.24 -5.80
C ARG A 36 -4.11 -1.39 -4.31
N LEU A 37 -3.11 -0.68 -3.79
CA LEU A 37 -2.78 -0.67 -2.35
C LEU A 37 -3.93 -0.08 -1.50
N ILE A 38 -4.71 0.85 -2.05
CA ILE A 38 -5.92 1.37 -1.41
C ILE A 38 -7.05 0.34 -1.46
N GLN A 39 -7.29 -0.31 -2.60
CA GLN A 39 -8.27 -1.37 -2.75
C GLN A 39 -8.00 -2.56 -1.81
N LEU A 40 -6.72 -2.92 -1.64
CA LEU A 40 -6.27 -3.95 -0.70
C LEU A 40 -6.25 -3.46 0.75
N GLY A 41 -6.62 -2.21 1.02
CA GLY A 41 -6.69 -1.67 2.36
C GLY A 41 -5.34 -1.56 3.07
N TYR A 42 -4.22 -1.61 2.34
CA TYR A 42 -2.87 -1.37 2.88
C TYR A 42 -2.59 0.12 3.08
N ILE A 43 -3.20 0.95 2.23
CA ILE A 43 -3.18 2.41 2.33
C ILE A 43 -4.62 2.89 2.45
N GLN A 44 -4.84 3.90 3.28
CA GLN A 44 -6.12 4.58 3.41
C GLN A 44 -5.97 6.04 3.01
N GLU A 45 -6.82 6.50 2.09
CA GLU A 45 -6.90 7.90 1.70
C GLU A 45 -7.86 8.62 2.66
N LEU A 46 -7.37 9.68 3.30
CA LEU A 46 -8.11 10.53 4.23
C LEU A 46 -8.13 11.96 3.66
N SER A 47 -9.06 12.79 4.14
CA SER A 47 -9.30 14.17 3.68
C SER A 47 -8.14 15.17 3.90
N GLY A 48 -6.92 14.70 4.11
CA GLY A 48 -5.71 15.51 4.27
C GLY A 48 -4.42 14.74 3.95
N GLY A 49 -4.50 13.55 3.36
CA GLY A 49 -3.33 12.75 3.03
C GLY A 49 -3.61 11.27 3.03
N ARG A 50 -2.56 10.49 2.79
CA ARG A 50 -2.63 9.04 2.81
C ARG A 50 -1.99 8.51 4.08
N ARG A 51 -2.60 7.48 4.66
CA ARG A 51 -2.12 6.82 5.87
C ARG A 51 -1.89 5.34 5.60
N LEU A 52 -0.77 4.83 6.11
CA LEU A 52 -0.50 3.39 6.11
C LEU A 52 -1.37 2.70 7.17
N THR A 53 -2.10 1.66 6.76
CA THR A 53 -2.96 0.87 7.66
C THR A 53 -2.16 -0.19 8.42
N ASN A 54 -2.79 -0.83 9.41
CA ASN A 54 -2.15 -1.92 10.14
C ASN A 54 -1.86 -3.13 9.23
N ALA A 55 -2.75 -3.43 8.28
CA ALA A 55 -2.53 -4.48 7.28
C ALA A 55 -1.30 -4.17 6.42
N GLY A 56 -1.14 -2.91 5.98
CA GLY A 56 0.03 -2.51 5.20
C GLY A 56 1.33 -2.64 5.98
N ARG A 57 1.32 -2.30 7.28
CA ARG A 57 2.49 -2.49 8.17
C ARG A 57 2.84 -3.96 8.36
N LEU A 58 1.84 -4.80 8.60
CA LEU A 58 2.03 -6.24 8.73
C LEU A 58 2.62 -6.83 7.45
N ARG A 59 2.10 -6.44 6.29
CA ARG A 59 2.63 -6.91 5.00
C ARG A 59 4.09 -6.55 4.80
N ILE A 60 4.49 -5.32 5.12
CA ILE A 60 5.90 -4.90 5.09
C ILE A 60 6.75 -5.72 6.06
N ALA A 61 6.25 -5.99 7.27
CA ALA A 61 6.95 -6.78 8.28
C ALA A 61 7.09 -8.26 7.87
N GLU A 62 6.11 -8.82 7.15
CA GLU A 62 6.17 -10.16 6.56
C GLU A 62 7.22 -10.27 5.44
N GLY A 63 7.55 -9.14 4.80
CA GLY A 63 8.62 -9.08 3.79
C GLY A 63 8.31 -9.82 2.49
N LYS A 64 7.06 -10.20 2.28
CA LYS A 64 6.57 -10.94 1.11
C LYS A 64 5.29 -10.31 0.62
#